data_AF-A0A956HRH9-F1
#
_entry.id   AF-A0A956HRH9-F1
#
_cell.length_a   1.000
_cell.length_b   1.000
_cell.length_c   1.000
_cell.angle_alpha   90.00
_cell.angle_beta   90.00
_cell.angle_gamma   90.00
#
_symmetry.space_group_name_H-M   'P 1'
#
loop_
_entity.id
_entity.type
_entity.pdbx_description
1 polymer ?
#
loop_
_entity_poly.entity_id
_entity_poly.type
_entity_poly.pdbx_seq_one_letter_code
_entity_poly.pdbx_strand_id
1 'polypeptide(L)'
;MLDELAGDDAVVDYGYANDLGAMGNTDGYLAIECDDGSVVDEIYYVDVSEGATRSFDGSQSPDATANDSLGSWCDSTSAYGAGTDLGTPGAANDVCGGSADTCMDNGQPIAIVRPQPGDLVITEVLADADAVGDTEGEWFEFYAAADFHLNGLAMGKLVEDGVEEYVSALDCIPISAGSYVVMAHSLDPMVNGGVPAEVINWEFGFSLTNGDSGLWLGTDDEVLDAVTWTGSKAGAARQLDPDMFDVGLNDIPENWCNATMPYGAGDLGSPGLANEECAIVPPDGQCFDVDLDALRDIVPVEQGDLVITEHVANPEAVADADGEWFEVLVKGAGDLNGLEIG
;
A
#
# COMPACT_ATOMS: atom_id res chain seq x y z
N MET A 1 48.88 -16.02 1.62
CA MET A 1 49.89 -14.94 1.57
C MET A 1 49.20 -13.67 1.12
N LEU A 2 48.47 -13.04 2.04
CA LEU A 2 48.08 -11.63 1.98
C LEU A 2 48.98 -10.93 3.00
N ASP A 3 50.30 -10.94 2.76
CA ASP A 3 51.29 -10.62 3.80
C ASP A 3 51.67 -9.13 3.84
N GLU A 4 50.95 -8.30 3.09
CA GLU A 4 50.95 -6.85 3.24
C GLU A 4 49.48 -6.40 3.16
N LEU A 5 48.90 -6.04 4.31
CA LEU A 5 47.72 -5.19 4.30
C LEU A 5 48.12 -3.92 3.57
N ALA A 6 47.52 -3.71 2.41
CA ALA A 6 47.66 -2.47 1.70
C ALA A 6 47.17 -1.35 2.64
N GLY A 7 47.90 -0.22 2.71
CA GLY A 7 47.60 0.85 3.68
C GLY A 7 46.16 1.37 3.55
N ASP A 8 45.68 2.11 4.55
CA ASP A 8 44.32 2.68 4.56
C ASP A 8 43.93 3.20 3.15
N ASP A 9 42.81 2.68 2.63
CA ASP A 9 42.21 2.92 1.30
C ASP A 9 42.80 2.19 0.09
N ALA A 10 43.69 1.23 0.27
CA ALA A 10 44.26 0.50 -0.87
C ALA A 10 43.38 -0.68 -1.33
N VAL A 11 42.91 -0.60 -2.58
CA VAL A 11 42.17 -1.66 -3.26
C VAL A 11 43.07 -2.87 -3.49
N VAL A 12 42.65 -4.04 -3.01
CA VAL A 12 43.32 -5.31 -3.29
C VAL A 12 42.96 -5.75 -4.70
N ASP A 13 43.91 -5.59 -5.64
CA ASP A 13 43.77 -6.10 -7.00
C ASP A 13 44.10 -7.61 -7.01
N TYR A 14 43.10 -8.42 -6.66
CA TYR A 14 43.18 -9.88 -6.68
C TYR A 14 42.11 -10.45 -7.61
N GLY A 15 42.55 -11.06 -8.72
CA GLY A 15 41.68 -11.87 -9.56
C GLY A 15 41.55 -13.28 -9.00
N TYR A 16 40.33 -13.68 -8.60
CA TYR A 16 40.03 -14.99 -8.03
C TYR A 16 40.16 -16.17 -9.04
N ALA A 17 40.38 -15.89 -10.32
CA ALA A 17 40.57 -16.88 -11.38
C ALA A 17 39.54 -18.03 -11.32
N ASN A 18 40.00 -19.27 -11.11
CA ASN A 18 39.12 -20.45 -11.03
C ASN A 18 38.73 -20.81 -9.58
N ASP A 19 39.18 -20.04 -8.59
CA ASP A 19 39.05 -20.40 -7.17
C ASP A 19 37.59 -20.27 -6.68
N LEU A 20 36.82 -19.31 -7.24
CA LEU A 20 35.37 -19.16 -6.99
C LEU A 20 34.48 -19.80 -8.06
N GLY A 21 35.05 -20.39 -9.11
CA GLY A 21 34.27 -20.84 -10.26
C GLY A 21 33.59 -19.69 -11.01
N ALA A 22 32.29 -19.81 -11.28
CA ALA A 22 31.49 -18.76 -11.93
C ALA A 22 30.47 -18.19 -10.93
N MET A 23 30.41 -16.86 -10.85
CA MET A 23 29.34 -16.17 -10.12
C MET A 23 28.00 -16.36 -10.85
N GLY A 24 26.91 -16.49 -10.08
CA GLY A 24 25.56 -16.56 -10.63
C GLY A 24 25.13 -15.21 -11.23
N ASN A 25 24.34 -15.25 -12.30
CA ASN A 25 23.81 -14.06 -12.98
C ASN A 25 22.36 -13.72 -12.55
N THR A 26 21.81 -14.48 -11.61
CA THR A 26 20.45 -14.25 -11.08
C THR A 26 20.58 -13.82 -9.63
N ASP A 27 21.30 -14.62 -8.85
CA ASP A 27 21.62 -14.35 -7.46
C ASP A 27 22.98 -14.97 -7.10
N GLY A 28 23.44 -14.67 -5.88
CA GLY A 28 24.58 -15.35 -5.29
C GLY A 28 24.95 -14.80 -3.91
N TYR A 29 25.89 -15.50 -3.29
CA TYR A 29 26.43 -15.17 -1.97
C TYR A 29 27.95 -15.12 -2.06
N LEU A 30 28.53 -14.04 -1.55
CA LEU A 30 29.97 -13.85 -1.47
C LEU A 30 30.32 -13.54 -0.02
N ALA A 31 31.33 -14.22 0.51
CA ALA A 31 31.83 -13.96 1.85
C ALA A 31 33.35 -14.01 1.89
N ILE A 32 33.92 -13.19 2.76
CA ILE A 32 35.33 -13.21 3.13
C ILE A 32 35.41 -13.89 4.48
N GLU A 33 35.99 -15.09 4.53
CA GLU A 33 36.06 -15.91 5.75
C GLU A 33 37.51 -16.08 6.25
N CYS A 34 37.68 -16.13 7.56
CA CYS A 34 38.92 -16.56 8.21
C CYS A 34 39.03 -18.10 8.23
N ASP A 35 40.24 -18.62 8.42
CA ASP A 35 40.51 -20.08 8.53
C ASP A 35 39.74 -20.77 9.68
N ASP A 36 39.28 -20.01 10.67
CA ASP A 36 38.48 -20.51 11.79
C ASP A 36 36.97 -20.53 11.51
N GLY A 37 36.55 -20.12 10.30
CA GLY A 37 35.16 -20.07 9.85
C GLY A 37 34.41 -18.82 10.29
N SER A 38 35.08 -17.81 10.85
CA SER A 38 34.45 -16.50 11.08
C SER A 38 34.35 -15.70 9.78
N VAL A 39 33.17 -15.11 9.55
CA VAL A 39 32.92 -14.18 8.43
C VAL A 39 33.46 -12.80 8.80
N VAL A 40 34.27 -12.23 7.91
CA VAL A 40 34.81 -10.87 8.01
C VAL A 40 33.84 -9.87 7.39
N ASP A 41 33.26 -10.23 6.25
CA ASP A 41 32.32 -9.45 5.46
C ASP A 41 31.56 -10.42 4.54
N GLU A 42 30.30 -10.14 4.24
CA GLU A 42 29.48 -10.95 3.36
C GLU A 42 28.55 -10.08 2.53
N ILE A 43 28.04 -10.60 1.42
CA ILE A 43 26.94 -9.99 0.67
C ILE A 43 26.07 -11.08 0.08
N TYR A 44 24.77 -10.81 0.02
CA TYR A 44 23.86 -11.46 -0.91
C TYR A 44 23.59 -10.50 -2.05
N TYR A 45 23.53 -11.00 -3.29
CA TYR A 45 23.19 -10.18 -4.45
C TYR A 45 22.10 -10.85 -5.28
N VAL A 46 21.26 -10.02 -5.91
CA VAL A 46 20.17 -10.41 -6.81
C VAL A 46 20.11 -9.42 -8.00
N ASP A 47 19.30 -9.75 -9.01
CA ASP A 47 18.92 -8.84 -10.10
C ASP A 47 20.11 -8.15 -10.78
N VAL A 48 21.08 -8.97 -11.18
CA VAL A 48 22.32 -8.52 -11.80
C VAL A 48 22.07 -8.14 -13.27
N SER A 49 22.45 -6.91 -13.64
CA SER A 49 22.35 -6.42 -15.02
C SER A 49 23.52 -6.86 -15.89
N GLU A 50 23.23 -7.26 -17.14
CA GLU A 50 24.28 -7.60 -18.10
C GLU A 50 25.17 -6.37 -18.39
N GLY A 51 26.48 -6.53 -18.18
CA GLY A 51 27.47 -5.49 -18.47
C GLY A 51 27.51 -4.34 -17.46
N ALA A 52 26.80 -4.41 -16.34
CA ALA A 52 26.92 -3.44 -15.26
C ALA A 52 27.38 -4.09 -13.96
N THR A 53 28.31 -3.43 -13.27
CA THR A 53 28.75 -3.84 -11.94
C THR A 53 27.70 -3.40 -10.92
N ARG A 54 27.21 -4.33 -10.09
CA ARG A 54 26.51 -3.97 -8.86
C ARG A 54 27.51 -3.29 -7.93
N SER A 55 27.29 -2.01 -7.71
CA SER A 55 28.19 -1.14 -6.97
C SER A 55 27.51 -0.69 -5.70
N PHE A 56 28.22 -0.81 -4.58
CA PHE A 56 27.81 -0.20 -3.32
C PHE A 56 27.79 1.32 -3.53
N ASP A 57 26.69 1.99 -3.20
CA ASP A 57 26.48 3.39 -3.60
C ASP A 57 27.64 4.29 -3.16
N GLY A 58 28.26 4.99 -4.12
CA GLY A 58 29.39 5.88 -3.89
C GLY A 58 29.06 7.10 -3.04
N SER A 59 27.79 7.34 -2.69
CA SER A 59 27.40 8.33 -1.68
C SER A 59 27.77 7.90 -0.25
N GLN A 60 27.94 6.59 -0.04
CA GLN A 60 28.23 5.97 1.25
C GLN A 60 29.73 5.70 1.39
N SER A 61 30.24 5.79 2.63
CA SER A 61 31.55 5.22 2.94
C SER A 61 31.44 3.70 2.97
N PRO A 62 32.37 2.93 2.37
CA PRO A 62 32.35 1.48 2.43
C PRO A 62 32.27 0.98 3.88
N ASP A 63 31.28 0.15 4.17
CA ASP A 63 30.99 -0.39 5.50
C ASP A 63 30.52 -1.85 5.36
N ALA A 64 31.05 -2.72 6.22
CA ALA A 64 30.89 -4.18 6.16
C ALA A 64 29.56 -4.69 6.75
N THR A 65 28.62 -3.79 7.04
CA THR A 65 27.26 -4.16 7.45
C THR A 65 26.24 -3.43 6.58
N ALA A 66 26.52 -2.19 6.19
CA ALA A 66 25.66 -1.48 5.25
C ALA A 66 25.60 -2.16 3.87
N ASN A 67 26.69 -2.80 3.46
CA ASN A 67 26.80 -3.56 2.21
C ASN A 67 26.01 -4.89 2.23
N ASP A 68 25.52 -5.34 3.38
CA ASP A 68 24.65 -6.52 3.49
C ASP A 68 23.23 -6.22 2.97
N SER A 69 22.82 -4.95 2.95
CA SER A 69 21.51 -4.53 2.47
C SER A 69 21.50 -4.41 0.95
N LEU A 70 20.63 -5.18 0.28
CA LEU A 70 20.46 -5.11 -1.19
C LEU A 70 20.13 -3.70 -1.70
N GLY A 71 19.44 -2.91 -0.88
CA GLY A 71 19.11 -1.51 -1.18
C GLY A 71 20.32 -0.59 -1.17
N SER A 72 21.46 -1.04 -0.63
CA SER A 72 22.72 -0.30 -0.64
C SER A 72 23.50 -0.42 -1.97
N TRP A 73 22.95 -1.16 -2.95
CA TRP A 73 23.61 -1.49 -4.20
C TRP A 73 22.80 -1.04 -5.40
N CYS A 74 23.51 -0.58 -6.42
CA CYS A 74 22.94 -0.10 -7.66
C CYS A 74 23.88 -0.36 -8.83
N ASP A 75 23.36 -0.37 -10.06
CA ASP A 75 24.19 -0.55 -11.24
C ASP A 75 25.07 0.69 -11.46
N SER A 76 26.37 0.46 -11.67
CA SER A 76 27.28 1.52 -12.10
C SER A 76 26.90 2.06 -13.48
N THR A 77 27.16 3.34 -13.69
CA THR A 77 26.90 4.05 -14.96
C THR A 77 28.19 4.50 -15.66
N SER A 78 29.32 4.45 -14.97
CA SER A 78 30.64 4.79 -15.50
C SER A 78 31.19 3.66 -16.36
N ALA A 79 31.60 3.97 -17.59
CA ALA A 79 32.27 2.99 -18.44
C ALA A 79 33.67 2.66 -17.91
N TYR A 80 34.03 1.38 -17.89
CA TYR A 80 35.39 0.93 -17.57
C TYR A 80 35.97 -0.05 -18.60
N GLY A 81 37.30 -0.11 -18.64
CA GLY A 81 38.02 -0.96 -19.59
C GLY A 81 37.86 -0.53 -21.05
N ALA A 82 38.07 -1.47 -21.96
CA ALA A 82 37.97 -1.24 -23.41
C ALA A 82 36.64 -1.75 -24.00
N GLY A 83 35.71 -2.20 -23.15
CA GLY A 83 34.44 -2.80 -23.53
C GLY A 83 33.25 -1.86 -23.35
N THR A 84 32.06 -2.45 -23.28
CA THR A 84 30.79 -1.78 -22.97
C THR A 84 30.41 -1.88 -21.49
N ASP A 85 31.27 -2.51 -20.68
CA ASP A 85 30.97 -2.78 -19.29
C ASP A 85 31.05 -1.50 -18.44
N LEU A 86 30.15 -1.41 -17.45
CA LEU A 86 30.00 -0.30 -16.53
C LEU A 86 30.46 -0.71 -15.12
N GLY A 87 31.22 0.16 -14.48
CA GLY A 87 31.92 -0.10 -13.24
C GLY A 87 32.99 0.95 -12.95
N THR A 88 33.49 0.92 -11.72
CA THR A 88 34.55 1.83 -11.24
C THR A 88 35.67 1.06 -10.52
N PRO A 89 36.18 -0.07 -11.07
CA PRO A 89 37.16 -0.89 -10.36
C PRO A 89 38.42 -0.09 -10.02
N GLY A 90 38.81 -0.09 -8.75
CA GLY A 90 39.98 0.65 -8.25
C GLY A 90 39.76 2.16 -8.08
N ALA A 91 38.56 2.67 -8.36
CA ALA A 91 38.16 4.06 -8.14
C ALA A 91 37.00 4.14 -7.13
N ALA A 92 36.61 5.35 -6.72
CA ALA A 92 35.38 5.53 -5.95
C ALA A 92 34.17 5.04 -6.77
N ASN A 93 33.23 4.36 -6.10
CA ASN A 93 32.01 3.90 -6.72
C ASN A 93 31.18 5.07 -7.27
N ASP A 94 30.40 4.80 -8.32
CA ASP A 94 29.43 5.77 -8.79
C ASP A 94 28.41 6.05 -7.69
N VAL A 95 27.99 7.31 -7.60
CA VAL A 95 26.77 7.62 -6.85
C VAL A 95 25.60 7.17 -7.70
N CYS A 96 25.02 6.03 -7.32
CA CYS A 96 23.99 5.36 -8.09
C CYS A 96 22.69 5.15 -7.30
N GLY A 97 22.55 5.81 -6.13
CA GLY A 97 21.29 5.98 -5.39
C GLY A 97 20.79 4.73 -4.66
N GLY A 98 21.64 3.72 -4.51
CA GLY A 98 21.41 2.61 -3.60
C GLY A 98 21.93 2.96 -2.22
N SER A 99 21.37 3.95 -1.52
CA SER A 99 21.60 4.04 -0.07
C SER A 99 20.28 4.01 0.65
N ALA A 100 20.28 3.45 1.87
CA ALA A 100 19.08 3.42 2.70
C ALA A 100 18.50 4.83 2.94
N ASP A 101 19.34 5.87 2.87
CA ASP A 101 19.00 7.25 3.24
C ASP A 101 18.94 8.23 2.08
N THR A 102 19.16 7.79 0.83
CA THR A 102 19.10 8.66 -0.35
C THR A 102 18.35 8.04 -1.51
N CYS A 103 17.63 8.88 -2.25
CA CYS A 103 17.01 8.51 -3.52
C CYS A 103 17.43 9.51 -4.61
N MET A 104 17.17 9.18 -5.87
CA MET A 104 17.53 10.01 -7.01
C MET A 104 16.40 10.98 -7.36
N ASP A 105 16.66 12.28 -7.28
CA ASP A 105 15.80 13.33 -7.81
C ASP A 105 16.49 13.96 -9.02
N ASN A 106 15.92 13.75 -10.21
CA ASN A 106 16.45 14.27 -11.47
C ASN A 106 17.96 13.97 -11.68
N GLY A 107 18.37 12.75 -11.33
CA GLY A 107 19.76 12.29 -11.45
C GLY A 107 20.71 12.85 -10.40
N GLN A 108 20.20 13.46 -9.32
CA GLN A 108 20.99 13.88 -8.16
C GLN A 108 20.52 13.13 -6.92
N PRO A 109 21.45 12.59 -6.10
CA PRO A 109 21.11 11.99 -4.83
C PRO A 109 20.61 13.07 -3.87
N ILE A 110 19.43 12.88 -3.31
CA ILE A 110 18.91 13.70 -2.21
C ILE A 110 18.59 12.80 -1.02
N ALA A 111 18.54 13.39 0.18
CA ALA A 111 18.17 12.65 1.37
C ALA A 111 16.68 12.23 1.31
N ILE A 112 16.40 10.98 1.68
CA ILE A 112 15.05 10.49 1.88
C ILE A 112 14.46 11.17 3.11
N VAL A 113 13.47 12.04 2.90
CA VAL A 113 12.53 12.48 3.93
C VAL A 113 11.62 11.31 4.33
N ARG A 114 11.83 10.74 5.51
CA ARG A 114 11.02 9.64 6.05
C ARG A 114 9.78 10.19 6.78
N PRO A 115 8.60 9.54 6.65
CA PRO A 115 7.45 9.86 7.50
C PRO A 115 7.73 9.53 8.97
N GLN A 116 7.05 10.24 9.87
CA GLN A 116 7.05 10.03 11.32
C GLN A 116 5.65 9.60 11.79
N PRO A 117 5.49 9.07 13.01
CA PRO A 117 4.17 8.74 13.54
C PRO A 117 3.22 9.94 13.47
N GLY A 118 2.05 9.73 12.85
CA GLY A 118 1.06 10.78 12.58
C GLY A 118 1.20 11.47 11.22
N ASP A 119 2.26 11.21 10.45
CA ASP A 119 2.42 11.75 9.09
C ASP A 119 1.64 10.96 8.03
N LEU A 120 1.19 9.75 8.36
CA LEU A 120 0.29 8.95 7.54
C LEU A 120 -0.79 8.27 8.39
N VAL A 121 -1.96 8.05 7.79
CA VAL A 121 -3.10 7.34 8.41
C VAL A 121 -3.70 6.43 7.35
N ILE A 122 -3.81 5.12 7.59
CA ILE A 122 -4.48 4.14 6.72
C ILE A 122 -5.97 4.46 6.70
N THR A 123 -6.53 4.65 5.50
CA THR A 123 -7.88 5.19 5.28
C THR A 123 -8.81 4.18 4.65
N GLU A 124 -8.32 3.31 3.79
CA GLU A 124 -9.17 2.40 3.03
C GLU A 124 -8.42 1.11 2.66
N VAL A 125 -9.09 -0.04 2.74
CA VAL A 125 -8.50 -1.35 2.44
C VAL A 125 -9.50 -2.22 1.69
N LEU A 126 -9.18 -2.64 0.47
CA LEU A 126 -9.88 -3.69 -0.26
C LEU A 126 -9.07 -4.99 -0.21
N ALA A 127 -9.44 -5.87 0.73
CA ALA A 127 -8.80 -7.17 0.96
C ALA A 127 -9.63 -8.37 0.47
N ASP A 128 -10.77 -8.14 -0.20
CA ASP A 128 -11.63 -9.20 -0.77
C ASP A 128 -12.29 -8.65 -2.02
N ALA A 129 -11.58 -8.67 -3.15
CA ALA A 129 -12.07 -8.13 -4.42
C ALA A 129 -13.03 -9.12 -5.08
N ASP A 130 -14.10 -8.62 -5.73
CA ASP A 130 -15.11 -9.48 -6.41
C ASP A 130 -15.20 -9.18 -7.92
N ALA A 131 -14.82 -7.99 -8.37
CA ALA A 131 -14.88 -7.62 -9.77
C ALA A 131 -13.82 -8.32 -10.65
N VAL A 132 -12.68 -8.71 -10.05
CA VAL A 132 -11.58 -9.45 -10.68
C VAL A 132 -11.15 -10.60 -9.77
N GLY A 133 -10.03 -11.26 -10.06
CA GLY A 133 -9.47 -12.23 -9.11
C GLY A 133 -9.10 -11.51 -7.81
N ASP A 134 -9.39 -12.16 -6.68
CA ASP A 134 -9.31 -11.58 -5.35
C ASP A 134 -7.99 -10.82 -5.13
N THR A 135 -6.88 -11.55 -5.17
CA THR A 135 -5.53 -11.00 -5.06
C THR A 135 -5.23 -9.93 -6.10
N GLU A 136 -5.63 -10.13 -7.35
CA GLU A 136 -5.33 -9.16 -8.41
C GLU A 136 -6.00 -7.79 -8.18
N GLY A 137 -7.17 -7.78 -7.53
CA GLY A 137 -7.94 -6.57 -7.24
C GLY A 137 -7.62 -5.91 -5.90
N GLU A 138 -6.74 -6.48 -5.08
CA GLU A 138 -6.41 -5.94 -3.76
C GLU A 138 -5.68 -4.59 -3.84
N TRP A 139 -6.07 -3.67 -2.97
CA TRP A 139 -5.40 -2.39 -2.77
C TRP A 139 -5.67 -1.84 -1.38
N PHE A 140 -4.84 -0.90 -0.96
CA PHE A 140 -5.07 -0.11 0.23
C PHE A 140 -4.64 1.33 0.00
N GLU A 141 -5.13 2.21 0.86
CA GLU A 141 -4.87 3.64 0.80
C GLU A 141 -4.55 4.20 2.18
N PHE A 142 -3.69 5.20 2.19
CA PHE A 142 -3.46 6.04 3.36
C PHE A 142 -3.41 7.52 2.99
N TYR A 143 -3.79 8.38 3.93
CA TYR A 143 -3.70 9.83 3.83
C TYR A 143 -2.34 10.30 4.32
N ALA A 144 -1.67 11.14 3.54
CA ALA A 144 -0.42 11.78 3.93
C ALA A 144 -0.70 13.13 4.63
N ALA A 145 -0.40 13.23 5.93
CA ALA A 145 -0.52 14.46 6.70
C ALA A 145 0.72 15.38 6.60
N ALA A 146 1.83 14.87 6.03
CA ALA A 146 3.07 15.60 5.81
C ALA A 146 3.70 15.29 4.44
N ASP A 147 4.70 16.07 4.03
CA ASP A 147 5.52 15.79 2.85
C ASP A 147 6.60 14.76 3.22
N PHE A 148 6.71 13.67 2.45
CA PHE A 148 7.76 12.63 2.62
C PHE A 148 8.02 11.89 1.31
N HIS A 149 8.97 10.95 1.31
CA HIS A 149 9.15 10.01 0.20
C HIS A 149 8.68 8.61 0.59
N LEU A 150 8.09 7.86 -0.34
CA LEU A 150 7.73 6.46 -0.10
C LEU A 150 8.96 5.54 0.01
N ASN A 151 10.12 5.94 -0.51
CA ASN A 151 11.33 5.12 -0.53
C ASN A 151 11.67 4.58 0.88
N GLY A 152 11.73 3.26 1.02
CA GLY A 152 12.02 2.58 2.27
C GLY A 152 10.83 2.45 3.24
N LEU A 153 9.61 2.80 2.83
CA LEU A 153 8.41 2.49 3.60
C LEU A 153 8.23 0.97 3.68
N ALA A 154 8.19 0.44 4.90
CA ALA A 154 7.94 -0.96 5.20
C ALA A 154 6.44 -1.21 5.34
N MET A 155 5.98 -2.38 4.90
CA MET A 155 4.59 -2.79 5.02
C MET A 155 4.45 -4.29 5.30
N GLY A 156 3.36 -4.67 5.97
CA GLY A 156 3.03 -6.05 6.24
C GLY A 156 1.63 -6.21 6.81
N LYS A 157 1.24 -7.44 7.16
CA LYS A 157 -0.12 -7.73 7.65
C LYS A 157 -0.26 -7.44 9.14
N LEU A 158 0.41 -8.23 9.96
CA LEU A 158 0.47 -8.05 11.41
C LEU A 158 1.90 -7.66 11.81
N VAL A 159 2.04 -6.78 12.79
CA VAL A 159 3.36 -6.30 13.24
C VAL A 159 4.22 -7.47 13.74
N GLU A 160 3.61 -8.47 14.39
CA GLU A 160 4.32 -9.66 14.87
C GLU A 160 4.83 -10.59 13.75
N ASP A 161 4.27 -10.49 12.54
CA ASP A 161 4.69 -11.29 11.38
C ASP A 161 5.91 -10.68 10.67
N GLY A 162 6.24 -9.42 11.00
CA GLY A 162 7.35 -8.69 10.41
C GLY A 162 6.98 -8.03 9.08
N VAL A 163 8.01 -7.63 8.34
CA VAL A 163 7.87 -6.92 7.06
C VAL A 163 7.62 -7.93 5.94
N GLU A 164 6.58 -7.69 5.16
CA GLU A 164 6.30 -8.42 3.92
C GLU A 164 7.04 -7.75 2.74
N GLU A 165 7.04 -6.41 2.69
CA GLU A 165 7.65 -5.65 1.60
C GLU A 165 8.19 -4.28 2.05
N TYR A 166 9.21 -3.80 1.33
CA TYR A 166 9.66 -2.41 1.37
C TYR A 166 9.45 -1.75 0.01
N VAL A 167 9.05 -0.47 0.00
CA VAL A 167 9.07 0.35 -1.23
C VAL A 167 10.52 0.57 -1.65
N SER A 168 10.98 -0.24 -2.61
CA SER A 168 12.35 -0.23 -3.11
C SER A 168 12.42 0.42 -4.48
N ALA A 169 12.66 1.74 -4.50
CA ALA A 169 12.82 2.51 -5.72
C ALA A 169 14.12 3.33 -5.69
N LEU A 170 14.78 3.41 -6.85
CA LEU A 170 15.96 4.23 -7.04
C LEU A 170 15.61 5.72 -7.10
N ASP A 171 14.61 6.06 -7.91
CA ASP A 171 14.10 7.42 -8.00
C ASP A 171 13.28 7.76 -6.76
N CYS A 172 13.35 9.03 -6.33
CA CYS A 172 12.52 9.51 -5.26
C CYS A 172 11.03 9.43 -5.65
N ILE A 173 10.20 8.95 -4.73
CA ILE A 173 8.75 8.93 -4.86
C ILE A 173 8.18 9.94 -3.86
N PRO A 174 8.15 11.25 -4.20
CA PRO A 174 7.67 12.28 -3.29
C PRO A 174 6.16 12.24 -3.15
N ILE A 175 5.69 12.27 -1.90
CA ILE A 175 4.30 12.41 -1.50
C ILE A 175 4.12 13.78 -0.88
N SER A 176 3.06 14.47 -1.29
CA SER A 176 2.72 15.79 -0.76
C SER A 176 1.69 15.66 0.37
N ALA A 177 1.82 16.49 1.40
CA ALA A 177 0.82 16.60 2.44
C ALA A 177 -0.55 16.91 1.83
N GLY A 178 -1.58 16.22 2.32
CA GLY A 178 -2.95 16.33 1.86
C GLY A 178 -3.33 15.38 0.73
N SER A 179 -2.44 14.51 0.26
CA SER A 179 -2.78 13.50 -0.75
C SER A 179 -3.22 12.17 -0.14
N TYR A 180 -4.07 11.46 -0.88
CA TYR A 180 -4.31 10.03 -0.70
C TYR A 180 -3.28 9.24 -1.52
N VAL A 181 -2.70 8.22 -0.91
CA VAL A 181 -1.66 7.38 -1.49
C VAL A 181 -2.22 5.98 -1.67
N VAL A 182 -2.37 5.53 -2.91
CA VAL A 182 -2.93 4.23 -3.24
C VAL A 182 -1.82 3.25 -3.56
N MET A 183 -1.84 2.11 -2.87
CA MET A 183 -0.95 0.97 -3.09
C MET A 183 -1.81 -0.18 -3.63
N ALA A 184 -1.51 -0.69 -4.82
CA ALA A 184 -2.33 -1.69 -5.50
C ALA A 184 -1.52 -2.95 -5.84
N HIS A 185 -2.17 -4.11 -5.98
CA HIS A 185 -1.48 -5.33 -6.38
C HIS A 185 -1.09 -5.34 -7.88
N SER A 186 -1.64 -4.42 -8.69
CA SER A 186 -1.22 -4.25 -10.08
C SER A 186 -1.40 -2.82 -10.57
N LEU A 187 -0.44 -2.33 -11.36
CA LEU A 187 -0.53 -1.03 -12.05
C LEU A 187 -1.43 -1.07 -13.29
N ASP A 188 -1.86 -2.24 -13.76
CA ASP A 188 -2.74 -2.36 -14.95
C ASP A 188 -4.21 -2.28 -14.54
N PRO A 189 -4.95 -1.21 -14.94
CA PRO A 189 -6.37 -1.07 -14.63
C PRO A 189 -7.26 -2.21 -15.17
N MET A 190 -6.77 -2.98 -16.14
CA MET A 190 -7.50 -4.15 -16.65
C MET A 190 -7.31 -5.40 -15.80
N VAL A 191 -6.33 -5.40 -14.89
CA VAL A 191 -6.04 -6.49 -13.96
C VAL A 191 -6.57 -6.15 -12.57
N ASN A 192 -6.37 -4.93 -12.08
CA ASN A 192 -6.68 -4.52 -10.70
C ASN A 192 -8.15 -4.13 -10.42
N GLY A 193 -9.09 -4.56 -11.25
CA GLY A 193 -10.50 -4.21 -11.08
C GLY A 193 -10.86 -2.77 -11.48
N GLY A 194 -9.94 -2.02 -12.10
CA GLY A 194 -10.21 -0.70 -12.66
C GLY A 194 -9.81 0.47 -11.76
N VAL A 195 -8.88 0.27 -10.83
CA VAL A 195 -8.20 1.37 -10.13
C VAL A 195 -7.40 2.18 -11.16
N PRO A 196 -7.62 3.50 -11.30
CA PRO A 196 -6.93 4.30 -12.31
C PRO A 196 -5.41 4.31 -12.12
N ALA A 197 -4.63 4.08 -13.18
CA ALA A 197 -3.18 4.03 -13.09
C ALA A 197 -2.57 5.36 -12.59
N GLU A 198 -3.24 6.49 -12.81
CA GLU A 198 -2.80 7.81 -12.36
C GLU A 198 -2.94 8.06 -10.86
N VAL A 199 -3.71 7.25 -10.13
CA VAL A 199 -3.86 7.38 -8.67
C VAL A 199 -2.98 6.39 -7.90
N ILE A 200 -2.42 5.38 -8.57
CA ILE A 200 -1.58 4.36 -7.93
C ILE A 200 -0.16 4.89 -7.75
N ASN A 201 0.33 4.82 -6.51
CA ASN A 201 1.67 5.28 -6.13
C ASN A 201 2.70 4.15 -6.07
N TRP A 202 2.26 2.91 -5.84
CA TRP A 202 3.14 1.74 -5.76
C TRP A 202 2.39 0.43 -6.07
N GLU A 203 3.13 -0.56 -6.58
CA GLU A 203 2.66 -1.93 -6.76
C GLU A 203 3.26 -2.82 -5.67
N PHE A 204 2.43 -3.44 -4.82
CA PHE A 204 2.88 -4.38 -3.79
C PHE A 204 2.60 -5.83 -4.20
N GLY A 205 3.41 -6.78 -3.69
CA GLY A 205 3.44 -8.16 -4.17
C GLY A 205 2.92 -9.23 -3.22
N PHE A 206 2.50 -8.87 -2.00
CA PHE A 206 1.86 -9.79 -1.05
C PHE A 206 0.34 -9.65 -1.12
N SER A 207 -0.41 -10.72 -0.82
CA SER A 207 -1.88 -10.64 -0.76
C SER A 207 -2.36 -10.15 0.60
N LEU A 208 -3.46 -9.41 0.66
CA LEU A 208 -4.17 -9.13 1.91
C LEU A 208 -4.94 -10.40 2.36
N THR A 209 -5.56 -10.34 3.53
CA THR A 209 -6.24 -11.51 4.11
C THR A 209 -7.70 -11.18 4.36
N ASN A 210 -8.62 -11.95 3.78
CA ASN A 210 -10.07 -11.66 3.80
C ASN A 210 -10.71 -11.96 5.18
N GLY A 211 -10.04 -12.77 6.01
CA GLY A 211 -10.48 -13.15 7.35
C GLY A 211 -9.89 -12.26 8.46
N ASP A 212 -9.63 -12.85 9.63
CA ASP A 212 -8.96 -12.17 10.74
C ASP A 212 -7.52 -11.79 10.35
N SER A 213 -7.21 -10.48 10.25
CA SER A 213 -5.88 -9.99 9.88
C SER A 213 -5.71 -8.48 10.15
N GLY A 214 -4.70 -7.87 9.54
CA GLY A 214 -4.42 -6.46 9.60
C GLY A 214 -3.55 -5.98 8.44
N LEU A 215 -3.21 -4.69 8.50
CA LEU A 215 -2.23 -4.02 7.67
C LEU A 215 -1.45 -3.06 8.56
N TRP A 216 -0.13 -3.02 8.43
CA TRP A 216 0.70 -2.03 9.10
C TRP A 216 1.69 -1.40 8.13
N LEU A 217 2.00 -0.13 8.37
CA LEU A 217 2.98 0.67 7.65
C LEU A 217 4.03 1.19 8.63
N GLY A 218 5.29 1.21 8.21
CA GLY A 218 6.35 1.67 9.09
C GLY A 218 7.69 1.92 8.40
N THR A 219 8.71 2.06 9.23
CA THR A 219 10.12 2.09 8.85
C THR A 219 10.85 0.98 9.61
N ASP A 220 12.14 0.76 9.32
CA ASP A 220 12.96 -0.26 10.00
C ASP A 220 12.92 -0.15 11.55
N ASP A 221 12.71 1.06 12.08
CA ASP A 221 12.80 1.36 13.51
C ASP A 221 11.43 1.56 14.19
N GLU A 222 10.35 1.80 13.44
CA GLU A 222 9.08 2.26 14.00
C GLU A 222 7.86 1.92 13.13
N VAL A 223 6.81 1.40 13.78
CA VAL A 223 5.47 1.30 13.18
C VAL A 223 4.85 2.68 13.19
N LEU A 224 4.45 3.16 12.02
CA LEU A 224 3.84 4.48 11.83
C LEU A 224 2.33 4.42 12.04
N ASP A 225 1.71 3.37 11.50
CA ASP A 225 0.28 3.12 11.62
C ASP A 225 -0.05 1.64 11.38
N ALA A 226 -1.12 1.15 12.00
CA ALA A 226 -1.60 -0.21 11.85
C ALA A 226 -3.12 -0.28 12.01
N VAL A 227 -3.75 -1.18 11.27
CA VAL A 227 -5.19 -1.44 11.37
C VAL A 227 -5.43 -2.93 11.39
N THR A 228 -6.50 -3.36 12.07
CA THR A 228 -6.89 -4.77 12.11
C THR A 228 -8.37 -4.95 11.76
N TRP A 229 -8.71 -6.13 11.26
CA TRP A 229 -10.08 -6.52 10.96
C TRP A 229 -10.32 -8.01 11.26
N THR A 230 -11.57 -8.37 11.50
CA THR A 230 -11.99 -9.77 11.68
C THR A 230 -12.57 -10.41 10.41
N GLY A 231 -12.70 -9.61 9.36
CA GLY A 231 -13.16 -10.03 8.05
C GLY A 231 -13.42 -8.85 7.14
N SER A 232 -13.30 -9.07 5.84
CA SER A 232 -13.68 -8.15 4.78
C SER A 232 -14.98 -8.59 4.10
N LYS A 233 -15.54 -7.70 3.29
CA LYS A 233 -16.73 -7.97 2.50
C LYS A 233 -16.35 -8.00 1.02
N ALA A 234 -16.58 -9.13 0.37
CA ALA A 234 -16.39 -9.28 -1.07
C ALA A 234 -16.93 -8.08 -1.88
N GLY A 235 -16.02 -7.49 -2.66
CA GLY A 235 -16.26 -6.36 -3.54
C GLY A 235 -16.54 -5.03 -2.84
N ALA A 236 -16.24 -4.90 -1.55
CA ALA A 236 -16.37 -3.64 -0.84
C ALA A 236 -15.17 -3.38 0.07
N ALA A 237 -14.46 -2.29 -0.21
CA ALA A 237 -13.39 -1.82 0.62
C ALA A 237 -13.92 -1.46 2.01
N ARG A 238 -13.12 -1.70 3.04
CA ARG A 238 -13.35 -1.16 4.37
C ARG A 238 -12.74 0.24 4.38
N GLN A 239 -13.55 1.25 4.70
CA GLN A 239 -13.15 2.65 4.74
C GLN A 239 -13.28 3.22 6.16
N LEU A 240 -12.34 4.06 6.55
CA LEU A 240 -12.38 4.85 7.77
C LEU A 240 -13.33 6.03 7.58
N ASP A 241 -14.17 6.29 8.58
CA ASP A 241 -15.01 7.49 8.62
C ASP A 241 -14.12 8.75 8.52
N PRO A 242 -14.38 9.67 7.56
CA PRO A 242 -13.53 10.84 7.34
C PRO A 242 -13.52 11.84 8.51
N ASP A 243 -14.47 11.78 9.45
CA ASP A 243 -14.41 12.56 10.69
C ASP A 243 -13.42 11.97 11.72
N MET A 244 -12.88 10.77 11.44
CA MET A 244 -12.03 9.99 12.34
C MET A 244 -10.59 9.82 11.82
N PHE A 245 -10.07 10.75 11.00
CA PHE A 245 -8.68 10.77 10.47
C PHE A 245 -7.63 11.03 11.57
N ASP A 246 -7.29 10.01 12.35
CA ASP A 246 -6.20 10.02 13.35
C ASP A 246 -5.68 8.58 13.55
N VAL A 247 -4.36 8.43 13.73
CA VAL A 247 -3.66 7.13 13.92
C VAL A 247 -4.10 6.33 15.15
N GLY A 248 -4.83 6.94 16.10
CA GLY A 248 -5.44 6.21 17.22
C GLY A 248 -6.93 5.98 17.04
N LEU A 249 -7.59 6.70 16.12
CA LEU A 249 -9.00 6.54 15.83
C LEU A 249 -9.23 5.47 14.76
N ASN A 250 -8.30 5.29 13.83
CA ASN A 250 -8.35 4.20 12.86
C ASN A 250 -8.11 2.81 13.48
N ASP A 251 -7.57 2.74 14.70
CA ASP A 251 -7.49 1.53 15.53
C ASP A 251 -8.85 1.05 16.07
N ILE A 252 -9.87 1.91 16.07
CA ILE A 252 -11.19 1.62 16.66
C ILE A 252 -12.08 1.00 15.58
N PRO A 253 -12.48 -0.29 15.71
CA PRO A 253 -13.23 -0.97 14.66
C PRO A 253 -14.56 -0.30 14.30
N GLU A 254 -15.19 0.39 15.25
CA GLU A 254 -16.46 1.10 15.08
C GLU A 254 -16.36 2.34 14.19
N ASN A 255 -15.15 2.86 13.95
CA ASN A 255 -14.93 4.03 13.08
C ASN A 255 -14.85 3.67 11.60
N TRP A 256 -15.03 2.40 11.25
CA TRP A 256 -14.95 1.94 9.87
C TRP A 256 -16.26 1.33 9.41
N CYS A 257 -16.52 1.49 8.12
CA CYS A 257 -17.66 0.91 7.44
C CYS A 257 -17.23 0.30 6.09
N ASN A 258 -18.14 -0.42 5.43
CA ASN A 258 -17.91 -0.83 4.06
C ASN A 258 -18.23 0.34 3.13
N ALA A 259 -17.35 0.59 2.16
CA ALA A 259 -17.56 1.59 1.13
C ALA A 259 -18.83 1.30 0.31
N THR A 260 -19.44 2.38 -0.20
CA THR A 260 -20.67 2.30 -1.00
C THR A 260 -20.53 2.89 -2.41
N MET A 261 -19.45 3.63 -2.67
CA MET A 261 -19.17 4.25 -3.96
C MET A 261 -18.61 3.21 -4.95
N PRO A 262 -19.26 2.94 -6.09
CA PRO A 262 -18.71 2.04 -7.09
C PRO A 262 -17.56 2.71 -7.86
N TYR A 263 -16.51 1.94 -8.14
CA TYR A 263 -15.43 2.33 -9.04
C TYR A 263 -15.13 1.22 -10.07
N GLY A 264 -14.33 1.55 -11.08
CA GLY A 264 -13.77 0.56 -12.00
C GLY A 264 -14.79 -0.41 -12.60
N ALA A 265 -14.55 -1.70 -12.38
CA ALA A 265 -15.33 -2.82 -12.91
C ALA A 265 -16.54 -3.22 -12.03
N GLY A 266 -16.71 -2.64 -10.84
CA GLY A 266 -17.91 -2.86 -10.01
C GLY A 266 -17.68 -2.99 -8.51
N ASP A 267 -16.44 -3.13 -8.04
CA ASP A 267 -16.11 -3.09 -6.61
C ASP A 267 -16.41 -1.69 -6.03
N LEU A 268 -16.60 -1.64 -4.71
CA LEU A 268 -16.95 -0.43 -3.98
C LEU A 268 -15.74 0.09 -3.21
N GLY A 269 -15.44 1.37 -3.36
CA GLY A 269 -14.33 2.08 -2.75
C GLY A 269 -14.06 3.44 -3.37
N SER A 270 -13.14 4.19 -2.79
CA SER A 270 -12.80 5.56 -3.20
C SER A 270 -11.31 5.77 -3.53
N PRO A 271 -10.66 4.90 -4.33
CA PRO A 271 -9.21 4.97 -4.53
C PRO A 271 -8.76 6.33 -5.10
N GLY A 272 -7.87 7.00 -4.37
CA GLY A 272 -7.29 8.31 -4.67
C GLY A 272 -8.18 9.49 -4.25
N LEU A 273 -9.28 9.25 -3.53
CA LEU A 273 -10.26 10.25 -3.10
C LEU A 273 -10.55 10.11 -1.60
N ALA A 274 -11.21 11.12 -1.03
CA ALA A 274 -11.70 11.01 0.33
C ALA A 274 -12.84 9.99 0.44
N ASN A 275 -12.79 9.16 1.49
CA ASN A 275 -13.84 8.22 1.87
C ASN A 275 -15.23 8.89 1.98
N GLU A 276 -16.28 8.11 1.71
CA GLU A 276 -17.65 8.54 2.02
C GLU A 276 -17.89 8.48 3.53
N GLU A 277 -18.76 9.37 4.03
CA GLU A 277 -19.20 9.32 5.41
C GLU A 277 -19.78 7.96 5.76
N CYS A 278 -19.36 7.41 6.90
CA CYS A 278 -19.93 6.16 7.35
C CYS A 278 -21.39 6.38 7.74
N ALA A 279 -22.27 5.51 7.21
CA ALA A 279 -23.68 5.60 7.52
C ALA A 279 -23.90 5.46 9.03
N ILE A 280 -24.44 6.50 9.66
CA ILE A 280 -24.90 6.43 11.04
C ILE A 280 -26.03 5.40 11.08
N VAL A 281 -25.76 4.21 11.61
CA VAL A 281 -26.80 3.20 11.88
C VAL A 281 -27.53 3.64 13.15
N PRO A 282 -28.78 4.14 13.05
CA PRO A 282 -29.51 4.56 14.23
C PRO A 282 -29.76 3.36 15.14
N PRO A 283 -29.70 3.50 16.47
CA PRO A 283 -30.16 2.48 17.39
C PRO A 283 -31.62 2.08 17.10
N ASP A 284 -31.99 0.85 17.48
CA ASP A 284 -33.37 0.36 17.35
C ASP A 284 -34.37 1.38 17.93
N GLY A 285 -35.33 1.79 17.09
CA GLY A 285 -36.35 2.78 17.47
C GLY A 285 -35.95 4.24 17.22
N GLN A 286 -34.77 4.50 16.65
CA GLN A 286 -34.33 5.84 16.27
C GLN A 286 -34.14 5.96 14.76
N CYS A 287 -34.17 7.20 14.25
CA CYS A 287 -33.79 7.55 12.90
C CYS A 287 -32.95 8.83 12.92
N PHE A 288 -32.07 8.99 11.93
CA PHE A 288 -31.35 10.24 11.73
C PHE A 288 -32.28 11.25 11.05
N ASP A 289 -32.48 12.39 11.70
CA ASP A 289 -33.26 13.49 11.15
C ASP A 289 -32.31 14.51 10.52
N VAL A 290 -32.35 14.59 9.19
CA VAL A 290 -31.47 15.46 8.39
C VAL A 290 -31.70 16.95 8.64
N ASP A 291 -32.90 17.34 9.11
CA ASP A 291 -33.20 18.74 9.42
C ASP A 291 -32.67 19.11 10.81
N LEU A 292 -32.61 18.14 11.73
CA LEU A 292 -32.06 18.32 13.08
C LEU A 292 -30.57 18.02 13.17
N ASP A 293 -30.00 17.39 12.14
CA ASP A 293 -28.62 16.88 12.13
C ASP A 293 -28.33 16.00 13.36
N ALA A 294 -29.31 15.16 13.72
CA ALA A 294 -29.29 14.40 14.95
C ALA A 294 -30.16 13.14 14.88
N LEU A 295 -29.78 12.13 15.68
CA LEU A 295 -30.64 10.99 15.98
C LEU A 295 -31.83 11.44 16.83
N ARG A 296 -33.03 10.99 16.44
CA ARG A 296 -34.24 11.13 17.24
C ARG A 296 -35.05 9.84 17.23
N ASP A 297 -35.98 9.74 18.17
CA ASP A 297 -36.92 8.61 18.20
C ASP A 297 -37.79 8.61 16.93
N ILE A 298 -38.03 7.41 16.41
CA ILE A 298 -38.98 7.17 15.31
C ILE A 298 -40.36 7.59 15.78
N VAL A 299 -41.01 8.44 14.98
CA VAL A 299 -42.42 8.80 15.13
C VAL A 299 -43.22 7.79 14.31
N PRO A 300 -43.87 6.79 14.94
CA PRO A 300 -44.57 5.76 14.19
C PRO A 300 -45.76 6.33 13.42
N VAL A 301 -45.98 5.83 12.20
CA VAL A 301 -47.27 6.03 11.52
C VAL A 301 -48.36 5.20 12.21
N GLU A 302 -49.53 5.79 12.46
CA GLU A 302 -50.67 5.10 13.03
C GLU A 302 -51.58 4.48 11.96
N GLN A 303 -52.48 3.60 12.39
CA GLN A 303 -53.48 3.02 11.49
C GLN A 303 -54.34 4.13 10.86
N GLY A 304 -54.29 4.21 9.53
CA GLY A 304 -55.05 5.19 8.74
C GLY A 304 -54.26 6.43 8.32
N ASP A 305 -53.01 6.56 8.77
CA ASP A 305 -52.08 7.60 8.32
C ASP A 305 -51.52 7.30 6.93
N LEU A 306 -51.40 6.02 6.58
CA LEU A 306 -51.08 5.56 5.24
C LEU A 306 -52.28 4.83 4.65
N VAL A 307 -52.63 5.16 3.40
CA VAL A 307 -53.75 4.53 2.69
C VAL A 307 -53.29 4.15 1.30
N ILE A 308 -53.31 2.85 0.97
CA ILE A 308 -53.10 2.40 -0.41
C ILE A 308 -54.28 2.90 -1.25
N THR A 309 -54.00 3.71 -2.25
CA THR A 309 -55.01 4.35 -3.12
C THR A 309 -55.14 3.69 -4.48
N GLU A 310 -54.06 3.09 -4.99
CA GLU A 310 -54.02 2.42 -6.28
C GLU A 310 -53.01 1.26 -6.29
N HIS A 311 -53.20 0.28 -7.17
CA HIS A 311 -52.21 -0.76 -7.46
C HIS A 311 -52.35 -1.28 -8.89
N VAL A 312 -51.25 -1.79 -9.45
CA VAL A 312 -51.19 -2.52 -10.71
C VAL A 312 -50.44 -3.82 -10.46
N ALA A 313 -51.13 -4.95 -10.65
CA ALA A 313 -50.60 -6.30 -10.42
C ALA A 313 -50.43 -7.12 -11.71
N ASN A 314 -50.67 -6.52 -12.88
CA ASN A 314 -50.51 -7.18 -14.18
C ASN A 314 -50.25 -6.13 -15.28
N PRO A 315 -49.04 -5.56 -15.33
CA PRO A 315 -48.65 -4.58 -16.35
C PRO A 315 -48.43 -5.22 -17.73
N GLU A 316 -48.74 -4.49 -18.81
CA GLU A 316 -48.47 -4.94 -20.19
C GLU A 316 -47.19 -4.34 -20.79
N ALA A 317 -46.70 -3.23 -20.21
CA ALA A 317 -45.61 -2.45 -20.81
C ALA A 317 -44.21 -3.08 -20.64
N VAL A 318 -44.04 -3.90 -19.59
CA VAL A 318 -42.79 -4.59 -19.23
C VAL A 318 -43.11 -6.01 -18.74
N ALA A 319 -42.09 -6.78 -18.36
CA ALA A 319 -42.33 -8.05 -17.70
C ALA A 319 -43.16 -7.84 -16.42
N ASP A 320 -44.02 -8.82 -16.09
CA ASP A 320 -45.03 -8.74 -15.03
C ASP A 320 -44.46 -8.13 -13.73
N ALA A 321 -43.46 -8.79 -13.13
CA ALA A 321 -42.85 -8.38 -11.88
C ALA A 321 -42.15 -6.99 -11.93
N ASP A 322 -41.62 -6.58 -13.09
CA ASP A 322 -40.88 -5.32 -13.21
C ASP A 322 -41.79 -4.09 -13.30
N GLY A 323 -43.08 -4.30 -13.61
CA GLY A 323 -44.07 -3.22 -13.75
C GLY A 323 -45.16 -3.21 -12.70
N GLU A 324 -45.10 -4.11 -11.71
CA GLU A 324 -46.01 -4.09 -10.56
C GLU A 324 -45.71 -2.88 -9.67
N TRP A 325 -46.75 -2.19 -9.20
CA TRP A 325 -46.60 -1.08 -8.27
C TRP A 325 -47.89 -0.83 -7.47
N PHE A 326 -47.78 -0.09 -6.37
CA PHE A 326 -48.92 0.44 -5.63
C PHE A 326 -48.63 1.88 -5.18
N GLU A 327 -49.69 2.67 -5.04
CA GLU A 327 -49.62 4.05 -4.55
C GLU A 327 -50.10 4.10 -3.10
N VAL A 328 -49.40 4.87 -2.27
CA VAL A 328 -49.77 5.15 -0.88
C VAL A 328 -50.00 6.64 -0.70
N LEU A 329 -51.21 7.01 -0.27
CA LEU A 329 -51.54 8.35 0.19
C LEU A 329 -51.16 8.52 1.66
N VAL A 330 -50.34 9.54 1.93
CA VAL A 330 -49.98 9.97 3.28
C VAL A 330 -51.03 10.95 3.82
N LYS A 331 -51.69 10.58 4.92
CA LYS A 331 -52.75 11.33 5.60
C LYS A 331 -52.34 11.83 6.99
N GLY A 332 -51.33 11.20 7.60
CA GLY A 332 -50.74 11.59 8.88
C GLY A 332 -49.22 11.67 8.77
N ALA A 333 -48.60 12.43 9.68
CA ALA A 333 -47.14 12.54 9.75
C ALA A 333 -46.56 11.39 10.57
N GLY A 334 -45.41 10.88 10.14
CA GLY A 334 -44.66 9.82 10.80
C GLY A 334 -43.52 9.36 9.91
N ASP A 335 -42.61 8.58 10.48
CA ASP A 335 -41.48 8.00 9.78
C ASP A 335 -41.85 6.64 9.19
N LEU A 336 -41.30 6.34 8.03
CA LEU A 336 -41.50 5.04 7.36
C LEU A 336 -40.50 3.97 7.85
N ASN A 337 -39.53 4.35 8.69
CA ASN A 337 -38.54 3.45 9.25
C ASN A 337 -39.20 2.32 10.05
N GLY A 338 -38.81 1.08 9.77
CA GLY A 338 -39.33 -0.10 10.46
C GLY A 338 -40.70 -0.61 9.96
N LEU A 339 -41.25 -0.05 8.88
CA LEU A 339 -42.43 -0.60 8.22
C LEU A 339 -42.05 -1.78 7.33
N GLU A 340 -42.82 -2.86 7.41
CA GLU A 340 -42.71 -4.04 6.55
C GLU A 340 -43.80 -4.01 5.47
N ILE A 341 -43.43 -4.39 4.25
CA ILE A 341 -44.37 -4.63 3.13
C ILE A 341 -44.37 -6.13 2.87
N GLY A 342 -45.55 -6.73 2.70
CA GLY A 342 -45.70 -8.16 2.44
C GLY A 342 -47.03 -8.53 1.81
#